data_AF-A0A5R2N272-F1
#
_entry.id   AF-A0A5R2N272-F1
#
_cell.length_a   1.000
_cell.length_b   1.000
_cell.length_c   1.000
_cell.angle_alpha   90.00
_cell.angle_beta   90.00
_cell.angle_gamma   90.00
#
_symmetry.space_group_name_H-M   'P 1'
#
loop_
_entity.id
_entity.type
_entity.pdbx_description
1 polymer ?
#
loop_
_entity_poly.entity_id
_entity_poly.type
_entity_poly.pdbx_seq_one_letter_code
_entity_poly.pdbx_strand_id
1 'polypeptide(L)' 'QDGIAAHLEVLDELMPAAKGPKTHRKAMAMLSLMVGAVTISRILKDEEMSQGFLDAAAGEVRRIAAAQE' A
#
# COMPACT_ATOMS: atom_id res chain seq x y z
N GLN A 1 -4.01 -14.34 -14.99
CA GLN A 1 -4.69 -13.34 -14.13
C GLN A 1 -3.85 -13.26 -12.89
N ASP A 2 -2.71 -12.57 -12.99
CA ASP A 2 -1.66 -12.72 -11.98
C ASP A 2 -1.99 -11.93 -10.70
N GLY A 3 -3.12 -11.24 -10.77
CA GLY A 3 -3.84 -10.67 -9.65
C GLY A 3 -2.95 -9.74 -8.87
N ILE A 4 -3.34 -9.58 -7.62
CA ILE A 4 -2.66 -8.75 -6.66
C ILE A 4 -1.21 -9.16 -6.34
N ALA A 5 -0.80 -10.39 -6.66
CA ALA A 5 0.56 -10.88 -6.40
C ALA A 5 1.57 -10.20 -7.34
N ALA A 6 1.25 -10.10 -8.64
CA ALA A 6 2.06 -9.37 -9.60
C ALA A 6 2.14 -7.87 -9.30
N HIS A 7 1.06 -7.29 -8.73
CA HIS A 7 1.07 -5.89 -8.30
C HIS A 7 1.89 -5.65 -7.02
N LEU A 8 1.96 -6.63 -6.11
CA LEU A 8 2.80 -6.56 -4.92
C LEU A 8 4.29 -6.72 -5.26
N GLU A 9 4.63 -7.54 -6.25
CA GLU A 9 6.00 -7.77 -6.73
C GLU A 9 6.59 -6.49 -7.37
N VAL A 10 5.79 -5.78 -8.17
CA VAL A 10 6.16 -4.47 -8.72
C VAL A 10 6.29 -3.40 -7.62
N LEU A 11 5.47 -3.46 -6.57
CA LEU A 11 5.58 -2.52 -5.44
C LEU A 11 6.86 -2.72 -4.63
N ASP A 12 7.32 -3.96 -4.47
CA ASP A 12 8.57 -4.30 -3.79
C ASP A 12 9.80 -3.83 -4.58
N GLU A 13 9.77 -3.97 -5.92
CA GLU A 13 10.81 -3.45 -6.82
C GLU A 13 10.90 -1.91 -6.83
N LEU A 14 9.78 -1.20 -6.62
CA LEU A 14 9.70 0.27 -6.66
C LEU A 14 10.07 0.96 -5.34
N MET A 15 10.47 0.23 -4.30
CA MET A 15 10.87 0.79 -3.00
C MET A 15 12.39 0.77 -2.72
N PRO A 16 13.29 1.31 -3.58
CA PRO A 16 14.73 1.31 -3.32
C PRO A 16 15.20 2.36 -2.28
N ALA A 17 14.30 3.01 -1.53
CA ALA A 17 14.65 4.17 -0.70
C ALA A 17 14.19 4.06 0.76
N ALA A 18 14.76 3.10 1.50
CA ALA A 18 14.66 3.08 2.96
C ALA A 18 16.05 3.15 3.64
N LYS A 19 16.91 4.10 3.24
CA LYS A 19 18.17 4.35 3.94
C LYS A 19 17.92 5.26 5.15
N GLY A 20 17.61 4.65 6.30
CA GLY A 20 17.53 5.33 7.60
C GLY A 20 16.41 4.76 8.50
N PRO A 21 16.56 4.74 9.85
CA PRO A 21 15.57 4.16 10.77
C PRO A 21 14.17 4.79 10.66
N LYS A 22 14.09 6.09 10.37
CA LYS A 22 12.82 6.80 10.16
C LYS A 22 12.17 6.43 8.83
N THR A 23 12.97 6.39 7.77
CA THR A 23 12.54 5.95 6.44
C THR A 23 12.05 4.50 6.45
N HIS A 24 12.67 3.65 7.27
CA HIS A 24 12.23 2.27 7.51
C HIS A 24 10.86 2.20 8.19
N ARG A 25 10.61 3.00 9.24
CA ARG A 25 9.29 3.06 9.90
C ARG A 25 8.19 3.55 8.96
N LYS A 26 8.47 4.58 8.14
CA LYS A 26 7.52 5.07 7.12
C LYS A 26 7.22 3.98 6.08
N ALA A 27 8.24 3.28 5.60
CA ALA A 27 8.07 2.16 4.68
C ALA A 27 7.19 1.04 5.29
N MET A 28 7.43 0.65 6.54
CA MET A 28 6.60 -0.34 7.23
C MET A 28 5.14 0.13 7.35
N ALA A 29 4.90 1.39 7.72
CA ALA A 29 3.54 1.92 7.83
C ALA A 29 2.80 1.88 6.50
N MET A 30 3.46 2.30 5.40
CA MET A 30 2.87 2.26 4.06
C MET A 30 2.57 0.82 3.60
N LEU A 31 3.50 -0.12 3.83
CA LEU A 31 3.32 -1.53 3.50
C LEU A 31 2.17 -2.16 4.28
N SER A 32 2.12 -1.96 5.60
CA SER A 32 1.04 -2.48 6.45
C SER A 32 -0.32 -1.96 6.01
N LEU A 33 -0.41 -0.68 5.63
CA LEU A 33 -1.65 -0.09 5.14
C LEU A 33 -2.10 -0.70 3.81
N MET A 34 -1.21 -0.79 2.83
CA MET A 34 -1.53 -1.35 1.52
C MET A 34 -1.95 -2.81 1.62
N VAL A 35 -1.20 -3.63 2.38
CA VAL A 35 -1.54 -5.04 2.60
C VAL A 35 -2.89 -5.19 3.31
N GLY A 36 -3.17 -4.35 4.30
CA GLY A 36 -4.45 -4.34 5.01
C GLY A 36 -5.63 -4.03 4.09
N ALA A 37 -5.53 -2.96 3.31
CA ALA A 37 -6.58 -2.55 2.38
C ALA A 37 -6.84 -3.60 1.30
N VAL A 38 -5.78 -4.18 0.75
CA VAL A 38 -5.85 -5.28 -0.20
C VAL A 38 -6.52 -6.52 0.39
N THR A 39 -6.19 -6.88 1.64
CA THR A 39 -6.78 -8.04 2.31
C THR A 39 -8.29 -7.85 2.52
N ILE A 40 -8.70 -6.66 2.97
CA ILE A 40 -10.12 -6.32 3.16
C ILE A 40 -10.86 -6.35 1.82
N SER A 41 -10.27 -5.76 0.77
CA SER A 41 -10.88 -5.71 -0.57
C SER A 41 -11.13 -7.11 -1.15
N ARG A 42 -10.30 -8.10 -0.82
CA ARG A 42 -10.52 -9.49 -1.26
C ARG A 42 -11.64 -10.21 -0.50
N ILE A 43 -11.96 -9.77 0.72
CA ILE A 43 -13.00 -10.38 1.56
C ILE A 43 -14.37 -9.78 1.21
N LEU A 44 -14.39 -8.53 0.77
CA LEU A 44 -15.60 -7.85 0.34
C LEU A 44 -16.14 -8.46 -0.95
N LYS A 45 -17.46 -8.62 -1.01
CA LYS A 45 -18.17 -9.08 -2.22
C LYS A 45 -18.62 -7.91 -3.12
N ASP A 46 -18.57 -6.70 -2.58
CA ASP A 46 -18.99 -5.48 -3.24
C ASP A 46 -17.78 -4.82 -3.90
N GLU A 47 -17.84 -4.64 -5.22
CA GLU A 47 -16.73 -4.13 -6.02
C GLU A 47 -16.46 -2.64 -5.75
N GLU A 48 -17.50 -1.85 -5.52
CA GLU A 48 -17.38 -0.41 -5.22
C GLU A 48 -16.72 -0.20 -3.86
N MET A 49 -17.13 -0.96 -2.85
CA MET A 49 -16.50 -0.93 -1.53
C MET A 49 -15.05 -1.40 -1.60
N SER A 50 -14.77 -2.46 -2.35
CA SER A 50 -13.41 -2.97 -2.54
C SER A 50 -12.52 -1.90 -3.15
N GLN A 51 -12.99 -1.24 -4.21
CA GLN A 51 -12.24 -0.13 -4.83
C GLN A 51 -12.05 1.05 -3.87
N GLY A 52 -13.08 1.39 -3.09
CA GLY A 52 -12.99 2.46 -2.09
C GLY A 52 -11.91 2.23 -1.02
N PHE A 53 -11.72 0.99 -0.56
CA PHE A 53 -10.63 0.65 0.38
C PHE A 53 -9.25 0.82 -0.25
N LEU A 54 -9.09 0.41 -1.52
CA LEU A 54 -7.82 0.55 -2.25
C LEU A 54 -7.49 2.04 -2.49
N ASP A 55 -8.47 2.83 -2.92
CA ASP A 55 -8.29 4.25 -3.21
C ASP A 55 -7.95 5.05 -1.94
N ALA A 56 -8.62 4.75 -0.82
CA ALA A 56 -8.32 5.37 0.47
C ALA A 56 -6.88 5.08 0.93
N ALA A 57 -6.44 3.82 0.82
CA ALA A 57 -5.07 3.43 1.18
C ALA A 57 -4.02 4.07 0.26
N ALA A 58 -4.27 4.11 -1.05
CA ALA A 58 -3.39 4.77 -2.00
C ALA A 58 -3.25 6.28 -1.72
N GLY A 59 -4.37 6.93 -1.37
CA GLY A 59 -4.38 8.32 -0.95
C GLY A 59 -3.51 8.55 0.28
N GLU A 60 -3.66 7.72 1.31
CA GLU A 60 -2.87 7.79 2.54
C GLU A 60 -1.37 7.54 2.31
N VAL A 61 -1.01 6.52 1.53
CA VAL A 61 0.39 6.23 1.19
C VAL A 61 1.05 7.44 0.53
N ARG A 62 0.36 8.10 -0.41
CA ARG A 62 0.87 9.33 -1.04
C ARG A 62 1.10 10.44 -0.01
N ARG A 63 0.22 10.58 0.99
CA ARG A 63 0.42 11.56 2.07
C ARG A 63 1.61 11.21 2.95
N ILE A 64 1.77 9.94 3.34
CA ILE A 64 2.90 9.48 4.15
C ILE A 64 4.23 9.65 3.39
N ALA A 65 4.24 9.36 2.09
CA ALA A 65 5.40 9.52 1.23
C ALA A 65 5.77 11.01 1.03
N ALA A 66 4.78 11.88 0.88
CA ALA A 66 4.99 13.32 0.72
C ALA A 66 5.33 14.03 2.04
N ALA A 67 5.01 13.45 3.19
CA ALA A 67 5.34 14.01 4.49
C ALA A 67 6.87 14.07 4.65
N GLN A 68 7.42 15.26 4.51
CA GLN A 68 8.79 15.57 4.92
C GLN A 68 8.82 15.61 6.45
N GLU A 69 9.75 14.87 7.06
CA GLU A 69 10.10 15.05 8.49
C GLU A 69 11.33 15.93 8.61
#